data_AF-A0A2S0MB26-F1
#
_entry.id   AF-A0A2S0MB26-F1
#
_cell.length_a   1.000
_cell.length_b   1.000
_cell.length_c   1.000
_cell.angle_alpha   90.00
_cell.angle_beta   90.00
_cell.angle_gamma   90.00
#
_symmetry.space_group_name_H-M   'P 1'
#
loop_
_entity.id
_entity.type
_entity.pdbx_description
1 polymer ?
#
loop_
_entity_poly.entity_id
_entity_poly.type
_entity_poly.pdbx_seq_one_letter_code
_entity_poly.pdbx_strand_id
1 'polypeptide(L)' 'MPLKTRQQIRADFAHKGVSVSDWARKRGYSVTVVWAIINDKEDNPKYKCLRGQAHDIAVDLGLKQGTSRPVATRLQLAA' A
#
# COMPACT_ATOMS: atom_id res chain seq x y z
N MET A 1 -2.54 4.32 -15.76
CA MET A 1 -3.71 3.63 -15.16
C MET A 1 -4.45 4.62 -14.27
N PRO A 2 -5.80 4.58 -14.19
CA PRO A 2 -6.56 5.44 -13.30
C PRO A 2 -6.17 5.16 -11.83
N LEU A 3 -6.17 6.21 -11.01
CA LEU A 3 -5.92 6.09 -9.58
C LEU A 3 -7.10 5.40 -8.92
N LYS A 4 -6.81 4.57 -7.92
CA LYS A 4 -7.81 3.84 -7.14
C LYS A 4 -8.15 4.59 -5.87
N THR A 5 -9.39 4.44 -5.43
CA THR A 5 -9.78 4.76 -4.05
C THR A 5 -9.39 3.61 -3.12
N ARG A 6 -9.27 3.87 -1.82
CA ARG A 6 -9.07 2.82 -0.80
C ARG A 6 -10.23 1.83 -0.79
N GLN A 7 -11.46 2.30 -1.01
CA GLN A 7 -12.61 1.41 -1.17
C GLN A 7 -12.41 0.45 -2.34
N GLN A 8 -11.97 0.93 -3.51
CA GLN A 8 -11.67 0.08 -4.66
C GLN A 8 -10.54 -0.89 -4.38
N ILE A 9 -9.51 -0.48 -3.64
CA ILE A 9 -8.42 -1.36 -3.22
C ILE A 9 -8.93 -2.51 -2.34
N ARG A 10 -9.80 -2.21 -1.37
CA ARG A 10 -10.42 -3.25 -0.52
C ARG A 10 -11.25 -4.22 -1.35
N ALA A 11 -12.05 -3.70 -2.29
CA ALA A 11 -12.83 -4.51 -3.21
C ALA A 11 -11.95 -5.39 -4.10
N ASP A 12 -10.83 -4.88 -4.60
CA ASP A 12 -9.84 -5.62 -5.38
C ASP A 12 -9.24 -6.79 -4.59
N PHE A 13 -8.91 -6.59 -3.32
CA PHE A 13 -8.40 -7.66 -2.45
C PHE A 13 -9.45 -8.74 -2.24
N ALA A 14 -10.71 -8.36 -1.97
CA ALA A 14 -11.82 -9.29 -1.80
C ALA A 14 -12.10 -10.07 -3.10
N HIS A 15 -12.15 -9.39 -4.24
CA HIS A 15 -12.37 -10.00 -5.55
C HIS A 15 -11.27 -10.99 -5.93
N LYS A 16 -10.01 -10.71 -5.57
CA LYS A 16 -8.87 -11.59 -5.84
C LYS A 16 -8.68 -12.70 -4.80
N GLY A 17 -9.43 -12.68 -3.69
CA GLY A 17 -9.22 -13.60 -2.57
C GLY A 17 -7.84 -13.47 -1.92
N VAL A 18 -7.21 -12.28 -1.99
CA VAL A 18 -5.86 -12.04 -1.45
C VAL A 18 -5.96 -11.29 -0.12
N SER A 19 -5.36 -11.84 0.93
CA SER A 19 -5.21 -11.16 2.21
C SER A 19 -4.28 -9.95 2.09
N VAL A 20 -4.71 -8.81 2.63
CA VAL A 20 -3.89 -7.58 2.72
C VAL A 20 -2.57 -7.85 3.45
N SER A 21 -2.61 -8.66 4.50
CA SER A 21 -1.43 -9.01 5.30
C SER A 21 -0.43 -9.84 4.49
N ASP A 22 -0.91 -10.80 3.70
CA ASP A 22 -0.04 -11.63 2.86
C ASP A 22 0.54 -10.83 1.70
N TRP A 23 -0.26 -9.95 1.11
CA TRP A 23 0.20 -9.01 0.09
C TRP A 23 1.31 -8.09 0.63
N ALA A 24 1.15 -7.57 1.86
CA ALA A 24 2.15 -6.72 2.50
C ALA A 24 3.47 -7.47 2.74
N ARG A 25 3.41 -8.67 3.32
CA ARG A 25 4.60 -9.50 3.59
C ARG A 25 5.36 -9.86 2.33
N LYS A 26 4.66 -10.30 1.27
CA LYS A 26 5.27 -10.63 -0.03
C LYS A 26 6.02 -9.45 -0.66
N ARG A 27 5.70 -8.22 -0.25
CA ARG A 27 6.29 -6.96 -0.75
C ARG A 27 7.25 -6.30 0.25
N GLY A 28 7.53 -6.92 1.40
CA GLY A 28 8.39 -6.35 2.44
C GLY A 28 7.80 -5.11 3.12
N TYR A 29 6.47 -5.03 3.22
CA TYR A 29 5.77 -3.95 3.90
C TYR A 29 5.30 -4.33 5.30
N SER A 30 5.26 -3.34 6.20
CA SER A 30 4.58 -3.49 7.48
C SER A 30 3.08 -3.62 7.27
N VAL A 31 2.51 -4.75 7.71
CA VAL A 31 1.07 -5.03 7.67
C VAL A 31 0.28 -3.90 8.34
N THR A 32 0.76 -3.39 9.47
CA THR A 32 0.13 -2.29 10.21
C THR A 32 0.07 -1.00 9.40
N VAL A 33 1.14 -0.65 8.68
CA VAL A 33 1.19 0.56 7.86
C VAL A 33 0.26 0.43 6.64
N VAL A 34 0.22 -0.74 6.00
CA VAL A 34 -0.68 -0.99 4.86
C VAL A 34 -2.13 -0.85 5.31
N TRP A 35 -2.51 -1.46 6.44
CA TRP A 35 -3.86 -1.32 6.99
C TRP A 35 -4.18 0.12 7.40
N ALA A 36 -3.24 0.84 8.01
CA ALA A 36 -3.43 2.23 8.38
C ALA A 36 -3.71 3.12 7.16
N ILE A 37 -3.07 2.85 6.01
CA ILE A 37 -3.30 3.57 4.76
C ILE A 37 -4.65 3.18 4.14
N ILE A 38 -4.99 1.88 4.08
CA ILE A 38 -6.23 1.38 3.46
C ILE A 38 -7.47 1.78 4.27
N ASN A 39 -7.37 1.84 5.60
CA ASN A 39 -8.48 2.21 6.47
C ASN A 39 -8.56 3.73 6.73
N ASP A 40 -7.69 4.51 6.11
CA ASP A 40 -7.71 5.97 6.23
C ASP A 40 -8.88 6.59 5.44
N LYS A 41 -9.12 7.87 5.67
CA LYS A 41 -10.14 8.63 4.94
C LYS A 41 -9.70 8.92 3.51
N GLU A 42 -10.67 9.02 2.60
CA GLU A 42 -10.39 9.29 1.18
C GLU A 42 -10.08 10.76 0.90
N ASP A 43 -10.85 11.66 1.52
CA ASP A 43 -10.84 13.10 1.31
C ASP A 43 -9.69 13.81 2.05
N ASN A 44 -9.45 13.43 3.31
CA ASN A 44 -8.40 14.00 4.14
C ASN A 44 -7.65 12.91 4.92
N PRO A 45 -6.81 12.12 4.24
CA PRO A 45 -6.06 11.05 4.87
C PRO A 45 -5.01 11.59 5.85
N LYS A 46 -4.91 10.95 7.02
CA LYS A 46 -3.80 11.17 7.96
C LYS A 46 -2.46 10.78 7.33
N TYR A 47 -2.45 9.68 6.57
CA TYR A 47 -1.29 9.19 5.83
C TYR A 47 -1.21 9.85 4.44
N LYS A 48 -0.52 10.98 4.39
CA LYS A 48 -0.23 11.69 3.12
C LYS A 48 0.69 10.91 2.16
N CYS A 49 1.34 9.84 2.64
CA CYS A 49 2.17 8.94 1.85
C CYS A 49 3.25 9.68 1.03
N LEU A 50 3.90 10.69 1.60
CA LEU A 50 4.82 11.56 0.86
C LEU A 50 6.19 10.94 0.60
N ARG A 51 6.65 10.02 1.48
CA ARG A 51 7.98 9.40 1.40
C ARG A 51 8.03 8.06 2.12
N GLY A 52 9.14 7.34 1.93
CA GLY A 52 9.44 6.09 2.61
C GLY A 52 8.43 4.99 2.32
N GLN A 53 8.22 4.09 3.29
CA GLN A 53 7.36 2.93 3.10
C GLN A 53 5.92 3.30 2.75
N ALA A 54 5.37 4.38 3.33
CA ALA A 54 4.01 4.83 3.03
C ALA A 54 3.85 5.30 1.58
N HIS A 55 4.86 6.00 1.02
CA HIS A 55 4.88 6.35 -0.40
C HIS A 55 4.88 5.10 -1.29
N ASP A 56 5.76 4.16 -1.00
CA ASP A 56 5.89 2.94 -1.80
C ASP A 56 4.60 2.12 -1.79
N ILE A 57 3.96 1.98 -0.62
CA ILE A 57 2.66 1.31 -0.47
C ILE A 57 1.59 2.01 -1.32
N ALA A 58 1.50 3.34 -1.24
CA ALA A 58 0.49 4.09 -1.98
C ALA A 58 0.66 3.97 -3.50
N VAL A 59 1.90 3.94 -3.99
CA VAL A 59 2.20 3.70 -5.41
C VAL A 59 1.84 2.26 -5.79
N ASP A 60 2.28 1.25 -5.02
CA ASP A 60 2.02 -0.17 -5.31
C ASP A 60 0.53 -0.53 -5.25
N LEU A 61 -0.26 0.14 -4.41
CA LEU A 61 -1.72 -0.01 -4.32
C LEU A 61 -2.47 0.76 -5.43
N GLY A 62 -1.80 1.69 -6.12
CA GLY A 62 -2.41 2.55 -7.13
C GLY A 62 -3.20 3.73 -6.55
N LEU A 63 -2.96 4.12 -5.30
CA LEU A 63 -3.55 5.33 -4.68
C LEU A 63 -2.99 6.63 -5.28
N LYS A 64 -1.75 6.57 -5.79
CA LYS A 64 -1.10 7.71 -6.42
C LYS A 64 -0.11 7.28 -7.49
N GLN A 65 0.24 8.22 -8.37
CA GLN A 65 1.32 8.03 -9.33
C GLN A 65 2.69 8.18 -8.66
N GLY A 66 3.68 7.46 -9.18
CA GLY A 66 5.06 7.53 -8.73
C GLY A 66 5.79 6.22 -8.93
N THR A 67 7.01 6.15 -8.39
CA THR A 67 7.83 4.95 -8.41
C THR A 67 8.04 4.48 -6.98
N SER A 68 7.76 3.20 -6.72
CA SER A 68 8.08 2.55 -5.45
C SER A 68 9.48 1.95 -5.53
N ARG A 69 10.17 1.88 -4.39
CA ARG A 69 11.46 1.19 -4.30
C ARG A 69 11.30 -0.30 -4.65
N PRO A 70 12.30 -0.97 -5.24
CA PRO A 70 12.24 -2.41 -5.51
C PRO A 70 12.00 -3.24 -4.25
N VAL A 71 11.37 -4.41 -4.41
CA VAL A 71 11.08 -5.33 -3.29
C VAL A 71 12.36 -5.79 -2.59
N ALA A 72 13.43 -6.06 -3.34
CA ALA A 72 14.74 -6.46 -2.79
C ALA A 72 15.26 -5.44 -1.75
N THR A 73 15.21 -4.15 -2.07
CA THR A 73 15.62 -3.06 -1.17
C THR A 73 14.75 -2.98 0.09
N ARG A 74 13.47 -3.36 0.00
CA ARG A 74 12.53 -3.30 1.14
C ARG A 74 12.72 -4.47 2.10
N LEU A 75 12.99 -5.66 1.58
CA LEU A 75 13.21 -6.85 2.39
C LEU A 75 14.56 -6.81 3.15
N GLN A 76 15.58 -6.18 2.57
CA GLN A 76 16.89 -6.00 3.21
C GLN A 76 16.86 -5.03 4.41
N LEU A 77 15.89 -4.12 4.46
CA LEU A 77 15.72 -3.16 5.57
C LEU A 77 14.85 -3.70 6.71
N ALA A 78 14.36 -4.94 6.60
CA ALA A 78 13.51 -5.58 7.60
C ALA A 78 14.27 -6.51 8.57
N ALA A 79 15.61 -6.50 8.52
CA ALA A 79 16.50 -7.23 9.41
C ALA A 79 16.94 -6.38 10.61
#